data_AF-A0A453NGC7-F1
#
_entry.id   AF-A0A453NGC7-F1
#
_cell.length_a   1.000
_cell.length_b   1.000
_cell.length_c   1.000
_cell.angle_alpha   90.00
_cell.angle_beta   90.00
_cell.angle_gamma   90.00
#
_symmetry.space_group_name_H-M   'P 1'
#
loop_
_entity.id
_entity.type
_entity.pdbx_description
1 polymer ?
#
loop_
_entity_poly.entity_id
_entity_poly.type
_entity_poly.pdbx_seq_one_letter_code
_entity_poly.pdbx_strand_id
1 'polypeptide(L)'
;GTKCVPFPEMFDGAQTLLPADELSKKFEQEGILLDHPIVVTCGSGVTACILALGFYRIGKHDVPVYDGSWTEWEAQPDDDYPKVASTAP
;
A
#
# COMPACT_ATOMS: atom_id res chain seq x y z
N GLY A 1 -1.57 -7.17 -10.48
CA GLY A 1 -1.02 -5.81 -10.61
C GLY A 1 -1.03 -5.14 -9.25
N THR A 2 -0.37 -3.99 -9.13
CA THR A 2 -0.37 -3.20 -7.88
C THR A 2 -1.70 -2.46 -7.69
N LYS A 3 -2.03 -2.11 -6.45
CA LYS A 3 -3.20 -1.32 -6.06
C LYS A 3 -2.72 -0.03 -5.41
N CYS A 4 -3.30 1.11 -5.79
CA CYS A 4 -2.94 2.40 -5.23
C CYS A 4 -3.86 2.71 -4.05
N VAL A 5 -3.32 2.78 -2.84
CA VAL A 5 -4.05 3.20 -1.64
C VAL A 5 -3.42 4.48 -1.13
N PRO A 6 -4.01 5.66 -1.38
CA PRO A 6 -3.46 6.92 -0.92
C PRO A 6 -3.41 6.96 0.61
N PHE A 7 -2.22 7.16 1.19
CA PHE A 7 -2.03 7.18 2.64
C PHE A 7 -2.93 8.19 3.39
N PRO A 8 -3.32 9.37 2.85
CA PRO A 8 -4.18 10.28 3.60
C PRO A 8 -5.54 9.67 3.93
N GLU A 9 -6.00 8.74 3.10
CA GLU A 9 -7.28 8.07 3.28
C GLU A 9 -7.22 6.97 4.35
N MET A 10 -6.06 6.75 4.99
CA MET A 10 -5.89 5.86 6.14
C MET A 10 -6.18 6.55 7.47
N PHE A 11 -6.36 7.87 7.46
CA PHE A 11 -6.55 8.70 8.64
C PHE A 11 -7.92 9.35 8.65
N ASP A 12 -8.41 9.65 9.85
CA ASP A 12 -9.55 10.54 10.06
C ASP A 12 -9.13 12.03 9.94
N GLY A 13 -10.11 12.92 10.11
CA GLY A 13 -9.87 14.38 10.11
C GLY A 13 -9.01 14.89 11.27
N ALA A 14 -8.66 14.04 12.24
CA ALA A 14 -7.81 14.35 13.39
C ALA A 14 -6.41 13.71 13.29
N GLN A 15 -6.02 13.20 12.10
CA GLN A 15 -4.76 12.50 11.86
C GLN A 15 -4.58 11.22 12.68
N THR A 16 -5.67 10.60 13.11
CA THR A 16 -5.67 9.30 13.76
C THR A 16 -5.99 8.23 12.73
N LEU A 17 -5.32 7.07 12.83
CA LEU A 17 -5.59 5.94 11.94
C LEU A 17 -7.07 5.53 12.05
N LEU A 18 -7.72 5.27 10.93
CA LEU A 18 -9.12 4.86 10.91
C LEU A 18 -9.36 3.58 11.73
N PRO A 19 -10.59 3.38 12.25
CA PRO A 19 -11.00 2.14 12.89
C PRO A 19 -10.77 0.91 12.01
N ALA A 20 -10.58 -0.25 12.64
CA ALA A 20 -10.25 -1.50 11.94
C ALA A 20 -11.31 -1.92 10.89
N ASP A 21 -12.59 -1.67 11.15
CA ASP A 21 -13.67 -2.01 10.21
C ASP A 21 -13.70 -1.07 9.00
N GLU A 22 -13.38 0.21 9.18
CA GLU A 22 -13.25 1.17 8.07
C GLU A 22 -12.03 0.86 7.21
N LEU A 23 -10.88 0.56 7.82
CA LEU A 23 -9.69 0.12 7.10
C LEU A 23 -9.94 -1.16 6.30
N SER A 24 -10.63 -2.14 6.89
CA SER A 24 -10.96 -3.40 6.21
C SER A 24 -11.82 -3.15 4.97
N LYS A 25 -12.91 -2.37 5.11
CA LYS A 25 -13.78 -1.98 3.98
C LYS A 25 -12.98 -1.28 2.89
N LYS A 26 -12.04 -0.43 3.27
CA LYS A 26 -11.25 0.34 2.33
C LYS A 26 -10.30 -0.53 1.51
N PHE A 27 -9.63 -1.49 2.15
CA PHE A 27 -8.81 -2.47 1.45
C PHE A 27 -9.66 -3.38 0.54
N GLU A 28 -10.84 -3.81 1.01
CA GLU A 28 -11.79 -4.60 0.21
C GLU A 28 -12.28 -3.84 -1.04
N GLN A 29 -12.56 -2.54 -0.93
CA GLN A 29 -12.97 -1.69 -2.06
C GLN A 29 -11.91 -1.63 -3.16
N GLU A 30 -10.63 -1.66 -2.79
CA GLU A 30 -9.50 -1.71 -3.71
C GLU A 30 -9.26 -3.14 -4.28
N GLY A 31 -10.02 -4.12 -3.80
CA GLY A 31 -9.89 -5.53 -4.14
C GLY A 31 -8.66 -6.18 -3.50
N ILE A 32 -8.21 -5.68 -2.35
CA ILE A 32 -7.12 -6.26 -1.56
C ILE A 32 -7.71 -7.29 -0.61
N LEU A 33 -7.38 -8.56 -0.85
CA LEU A 33 -7.87 -9.70 -0.08
C LEU A 33 -6.82 -10.13 0.96
N LEU A 34 -7.21 -10.26 2.23
CA LEU A 34 -6.30 -10.50 3.35
C LEU A 34 -5.69 -11.91 3.39
N ASP A 35 -6.28 -12.86 2.66
CA ASP A 35 -5.79 -14.23 2.51
C ASP A 35 -4.65 -14.36 1.49
N HIS A 36 -4.36 -13.32 0.71
CA HIS A 36 -3.22 -13.27 -0.18
C HIS A 36 -1.97 -12.67 0.49
N PRO A 37 -0.76 -13.03 0.02
CA PRO A 37 0.47 -12.31 0.39
C PRO A 37 0.38 -10.84 -0.05
N ILE A 38 0.72 -9.92 0.86
CA ILE A 38 0.67 -8.48 0.62
C ILE A 38 2.04 -7.90 0.91
N VAL A 39 2.58 -7.13 -0.03
CA VAL A 39 3.79 -6.31 0.15
C VAL A 39 3.37 -4.86 -0.08
N VAL A 40 3.78 -3.96 0.81
CA VAL A 40 3.47 -2.52 0.66
C VAL A 40 4.72 -1.76 0.20
N THR A 41 4.51 -0.75 -0.63
CA THR A 41 5.56 0.09 -1.23
C THR A 41 5.02 1.50 -1.45
N CYS A 42 5.89 2.48 -1.59
CA CYS A 42 5.52 3.84 -1.98
C CYS A 42 6.60 4.48 -2.86
N GLY A 43 6.81 5.79 -2.76
CA GLY A 43 7.91 6.47 -3.44
C GLY A 43 9.29 6.09 -2.88
N SER A 44 9.43 6.18 -1.55
CA SER A 44 10.71 6.08 -0.83
C SER A 44 10.66 5.21 0.44
N GLY A 45 9.67 4.32 0.54
CA GLY A 45 9.48 3.39 1.66
C GLY A 45 8.74 3.97 2.87
N VAL A 46 8.80 5.28 3.12
CA VAL A 46 8.30 5.87 4.39
C VAL A 46 6.79 5.74 4.57
N THR A 47 6.00 6.18 3.59
CA THR A 47 4.52 6.16 3.70
C THR A 47 3.93 4.76 3.58
N ALA A 48 4.68 3.78 3.04
CA ALA A 48 4.25 2.39 3.01
C ALA A 48 4.08 1.80 4.42
N CYS A 49 4.84 2.27 5.41
CA CYS A 49 4.71 1.88 6.81
C CYS A 49 3.32 2.18 7.40
N ILE A 50 2.62 3.21 6.89
CA ILE A 50 1.25 3.54 7.30
C ILE A 50 0.28 2.45 6.86
N LEU A 51 0.45 1.94 5.64
CA LEU A 51 -0.35 0.82 5.13
C LEU A 51 -0.05 -0.46 5.92
N ALA A 52 1.22 -0.76 6.21
CA ALA A 52 1.60 -1.90 7.04
C ALA A 52 0.97 -1.82 8.45
N LEU A 53 0.95 -0.63 9.06
CA LEU A 53 0.26 -0.40 10.33
C LEU A 53 -1.26 -0.62 10.21
N GLY A 54 -1.87 -0.19 9.11
CA GLY A 54 -3.27 -0.45 8.81
C GLY A 54 -3.59 -1.94 8.72
N PHE A 55 -2.78 -2.71 8.00
CA PHE A 55 -2.90 -4.18 7.94
C PHE A 55 -2.71 -4.84 9.31
N TYR A 56 -1.74 -4.36 10.08
CA TYR A 56 -1.52 -4.82 11.44
C TYR A 56 -2.77 -4.60 12.32
N ARG A 57 -3.41 -3.43 12.20
CA ARG A 57 -4.61 -3.07 12.98
C ARG A 57 -5.82 -3.97 12.71
N ILE A 58 -5.89 -4.56 11.52
CA ILE A 58 -6.96 -5.48 11.09
C ILE A 58 -6.58 -6.96 11.20
N GLY A 59 -5.42 -7.28 11.79
CA GLY A 59 -4.99 -8.65 12.10
C GLY A 59 -4.11 -9.31 11.04
N LYS A 60 -3.68 -8.61 10.00
CA LYS A 60 -2.75 -9.09 8.97
C LYS A 60 -1.32 -8.65 9.33
N HIS A 61 -0.57 -9.52 9.99
CA HIS A 61 0.73 -9.18 10.59
C HIS A 61 1.94 -9.52 9.70
N ASP A 62 1.72 -10.27 8.61
CA ASP A 62 2.73 -10.75 7.67
C ASP A 62 2.81 -9.85 6.42
N VAL A 63 2.90 -8.53 6.63
CA VAL A 63 2.97 -7.53 5.55
C VAL A 63 4.34 -6.85 5.56
N PRO A 64 5.32 -7.33 4.77
CA PRO A 64 6.60 -6.66 4.62
C PRO A 64 6.45 -5.33 3.86
N VAL A 65 7.33 -4.39 4.19
CA VAL A 65 7.54 -3.15 3.45
C VAL A 65 8.68 -3.37 2.46
N TYR A 66 8.45 -3.08 1.18
CA TYR A 66 9.53 -2.95 0.19
C TYR A 66 10.09 -1.52 0.28
N ASP A 67 11.20 -1.38 1.00
CA ASP A 67 11.79 -0.11 1.41
C ASP A 67 12.49 0.63 0.28
N GLY A 68 13.15 -0.09 -0.64
CA GLY A 68 13.70 0.50 -1.87
C GLY A 68 12.63 1.16 -2.74
N SER A 69 11.40 0.65 -2.69
CA SER A 69 10.21 1.32 -3.18
C SER A 69 10.31 1.72 -4.66
N TRP A 70 9.54 2.72 -5.10
CA TRP A 70 9.59 3.20 -6.48
C TRP A 70 10.99 3.69 -6.87
N THR A 71 11.71 4.39 -5.99
CA THR A 71 13.07 4.88 -6.27
C THR A 71 14.05 3.76 -6.64
N GLU A 72 13.98 2.61 -5.99
CA GLU A 72 14.78 1.44 -6.39
C GLU A 72 14.26 0.83 -7.69
N TRP A 73 12.94 0.66 -7.83
CA TRP A 73 12.32 0.03 -9.00
C TRP A 73 12.56 0.81 -10.29
N GLU A 74 12.44 2.14 -10.24
CA GLU A 74 12.59 3.00 -11.42
C GLU A 74 14.03 3.03 -11.93
N ALA A 75 15.01 2.79 -11.05
CA ALA A 75 16.43 2.75 -11.38
C ALA A 75 16.85 1.48 -12.14
N GLN A 76 15.98 0.45 -12.19
CA GLN A 76 16.26 -0.80 -12.89
C GLN A 76 15.90 -0.75 -14.39
N PRO A 77 16.52 -1.59 -15.23
CA PRO A 77 16.18 -1.72 -16.64
C PRO A 77 14.72 -2.16 -16.87
N ASP A 78 14.07 -1.57 -17.88
CA ASP A 78 12.64 -1.79 -18.15
C ASP A 78 12.29 -3.23 -18.56
N ASP A 79 13.23 -3.98 -19.17
CA ASP A 79 13.00 -5.33 -19.68
C ASP A 79 12.57 -6.31 -18.58
N ASP A 80 13.17 -6.19 -17.39
CA ASP A 80 12.88 -7.03 -16.22
C ASP A 80 12.00 -6.32 -15.17
N TYR A 81 11.91 -4.98 -15.23
CA TYR A 81 11.19 -4.15 -14.27
C TYR A 81 10.16 -3.27 -14.98
N PRO A 82 9.05 -3.85 -15.46
CA PRO A 82 8.05 -3.12 -16.22
C PRO A 82 7.43 -1.99 -15.38
N LYS A 83 7.29 -0.82 -16.01
CA LYS A 83 6.74 0.40 -15.40
C LYS A 83 5.41 0.68 -16.07
N VAL A 84 4.33 0.72 -15.29
CA VAL A 84 2.97 0.94 -15.79
C VAL A 84 2.41 2.19 -15.12
N ALA A 85 2.07 3.19 -15.94
CA ALA A 85 1.30 4.34 -15.49
C ALA A 85 -0.20 4.07 -15.74
N SER A 86 -1.06 4.44 -14.79
CA SER A 86 -2.49 4.49 -15.05
C SER A 86 -2.75 5.59 -16.08
N THR A 87 -3.38 5.25 -17.19
CA THR A 87 -3.74 6.19 -18.26
C THR A 87 -5.11 6.85 -18.03
N ALA A 88 -5.64 6.81 -16.80
CA ALA A 88 -6.90 7.48 -16.48
C ALA A 88 -6.66 8.98 -16.15
N PRO A 89 -7.48 9.89 -16.68
CA PRO A 89 -7.34 11.34 -16.49
C PRO A 89 -7.54 11.79 -15.04
#